data_AF-A0A024G6X6-F1
#
_entry.id   AF-A0A024G6X6-F1
#
_cell.length_a   1.000
_cell.length_b   1.000
_cell.length_c   1.000
_cell.angle_alpha   90.00
_cell.angle_beta   90.00
_cell.angle_gamma   90.00
#
_symmetry.space_group_name_H-M   'P 1'
#
loop_
_entity.id
_entity.type
_entity.pdbx_description
1 polymer ?
#
loop_
_entity_poly.entity_id
_entity_poly.type
_entity_poly.pdbx_seq_one_letter_code
_entity_poly.pdbx_strand_id
1 'polypeptide(L)'
;MTIYLYKEGITATELLQENDITTRYSHVTPSQYSLLASFLLHRQSVPLDICNEILTLAGFVLMLEKETTAFLRGSSNMNYCYLELPISSIELSQGTQVKSCCLCVVDISSHDQGWASSDSALNGTYEASYTWSELALVESKSQEVFEHSERLYIGPNIRASHEFRHHRRVLVPSTHGPFLDSIKLGKWLRLYLLSQYPGWSNFANYGSIKVYLSLEATDELPIRKLTNDQIPVQGPYRCESRKSRPFVCFRKMKHKIRSNNAKTNHKSKKVVSEHRQLLYSKKKSILVVGDGDFTFSKALLLMNICGQRLTATSFDDEKSVVKKYANAERCIQYITSHGAKVFHGVDATRLDQTLPRIDGLPHCFDYIIFNFPHTGQQRVHLNRNLVRDFFHSARPVLTPMGEIHMALKDRPPYSNWNIEEYARHHHYLLKARQKFDPQHYPGYRHRTTDPLAKNFETELCIKYVFIVNRQKFPTKTVPTAPPSAIYAKNLITESESDLSLSPGASTTHTLVPLWKPWHRSLFQIST
;
A
#
# COMPACT_ATOMS: atom_id res chain seq x y z
N MET A 1 -23.22 6.62 -4.25
CA MET A 1 -23.00 5.18 -4.52
C MET A 1 -21.85 5.10 -5.48
N THR A 2 -20.83 4.30 -5.16
CA THR A 2 -19.71 4.06 -6.07
C THR A 2 -19.93 2.69 -6.69
N ILE A 3 -19.93 2.63 -8.02
CA ILE A 3 -20.09 1.38 -8.77
C ILE A 3 -18.72 0.98 -9.29
N TYR A 4 -18.36 -0.28 -9.11
CA TYR A 4 -17.18 -0.85 -9.72
C TYR A 4 -17.56 -1.93 -10.73
N LEU A 5 -16.92 -1.86 -11.88
CA LEU A 5 -17.09 -2.81 -12.97
C LEU A 5 -16.07 -3.93 -12.75
N TYR A 6 -16.55 -5.14 -12.45
CA TYR A 6 -15.67 -6.31 -12.42
C TYR A 6 -15.19 -6.63 -13.84
N LYS A 7 -13.88 -6.74 -14.01
CA LYS A 7 -13.29 -7.56 -15.07
C LYS A 7 -12.87 -8.87 -14.42
N GLU A 8 -13.10 -10.00 -15.10
CA GLU A 8 -12.89 -11.35 -14.56
C GLU A 8 -11.57 -11.48 -13.78
N GLY A 9 -11.65 -11.99 -12.54
CA GLY A 9 -10.49 -12.41 -11.74
C GLY A 9 -10.01 -11.46 -10.64
N ILE A 10 -10.73 -10.39 -10.31
CA ILE A 10 -10.37 -9.43 -9.25
C ILE A 10 -11.46 -9.44 -8.18
N THR A 11 -11.10 -9.66 -6.92
CA THR A 11 -12.05 -9.64 -5.80
C THR A 11 -12.41 -8.21 -5.39
N ALA A 12 -13.64 -8.02 -4.87
CA ALA A 12 -14.22 -6.76 -4.40
C ALA A 12 -13.30 -5.89 -3.53
N THR A 13 -12.35 -6.53 -2.87
CA THR A 13 -11.41 -5.94 -1.91
C THR A 13 -10.35 -5.05 -2.58
N GLU A 14 -10.09 -5.21 -3.88
CA GLU A 14 -8.97 -4.57 -4.59
C GLU A 14 -9.34 -3.21 -5.23
N LEU A 15 -10.62 -2.84 -5.25
CA LEU A 15 -11.13 -1.63 -5.92
C LEU A 15 -11.08 -0.34 -5.07
N LEU A 16 -10.40 -0.39 -3.92
CA LEU A 16 -10.34 0.71 -2.97
C LEU A 16 -8.92 1.22 -2.84
N GLN A 17 -8.70 2.48 -3.21
CA GLN A 17 -8.12 3.52 -2.34
C GLN A 17 -7.32 4.54 -3.13
N GLU A 18 -7.89 5.74 -3.20
CA GLU A 18 -7.13 6.98 -2.99
C GLU A 18 -7.95 8.02 -2.19
N ASN A 19 -9.28 7.79 -2.04
CA ASN A 19 -10.18 8.58 -1.20
C ASN A 19 -11.09 7.73 -0.29
N ASP A 20 -10.74 6.46 -0.02
CA ASP A 20 -11.58 5.63 0.84
C ASP A 20 -11.47 6.13 2.29
N ILE A 21 -12.55 6.72 2.78
CA ILE A 21 -12.63 7.31 4.12
C ILE A 21 -12.32 6.28 5.22
N THR A 22 -12.47 4.99 4.94
CA THR A 22 -12.09 3.89 5.86
C THR A 22 -10.62 3.93 6.24
N THR A 23 -9.73 4.43 5.36
CA THR A 23 -8.28 4.54 5.61
C THR A 23 -7.89 5.52 6.70
N ARG A 24 -8.81 6.40 7.10
CA ARG A 24 -8.59 7.36 8.21
C ARG A 24 -8.67 6.70 9.58
N TYR A 25 -9.18 5.48 9.65
CA TYR A 25 -9.42 4.77 10.88
C TYR A 25 -8.36 3.70 11.14
N SER A 26 -7.89 3.62 12.39
CA SER A 26 -7.02 2.57 12.88
C SER A 26 -7.85 1.58 13.70
N HIS A 27 -7.94 0.35 13.22
CA HIS A 27 -8.70 -0.70 13.89
C HIS A 27 -8.01 -1.14 15.18
N VAL A 28 -8.74 -1.13 16.29
CA VAL A 28 -8.25 -1.60 17.59
C VAL A 28 -9.25 -2.58 18.20
N THR A 29 -8.73 -3.56 18.93
CA THR A 29 -9.55 -4.38 19.82
C THR A 29 -9.95 -3.59 21.07
N PRO A 30 -11.03 -3.97 21.78
CA PRO A 30 -11.40 -3.31 23.03
C PRO A 30 -10.26 -3.31 24.07
N SER A 31 -9.47 -4.38 24.13
CA SER A 31 -8.32 -4.47 25.04
C SER A 31 -7.15 -3.57 24.62
N GLN A 32 -6.90 -3.42 23.32
CA GLN A 32 -5.91 -2.46 22.82
C GLN A 32 -6.34 -1.02 23.12
N TYR A 33 -7.62 -0.70 22.89
CA TYR A 33 -8.17 0.61 23.24
C TYR A 33 -8.04 0.90 24.73
N SER A 34 -8.47 -0.04 25.58
CA SER A 34 -8.36 0.05 27.04
C SER A 34 -6.91 0.29 27.48
N LEU A 35 -5.94 -0.38 26.87
CA LEU A 35 -4.53 -0.22 27.17
C LEU A 35 -3.99 1.16 26.77
N LEU A 36 -4.39 1.67 25.60
CA LEU A 36 -4.03 3.02 25.14
C LEU A 36 -4.62 4.10 26.05
N ALA A 37 -5.89 3.97 26.41
CA ALA A 37 -6.55 4.89 27.34
C ALA A 37 -5.89 4.86 28.73
N SER A 38 -5.64 3.66 29.27
CA SER A 38 -4.98 3.45 30.55
C SER A 38 -3.57 4.08 30.58
N PHE A 39 -2.84 3.97 29.47
CA PHE A 39 -1.54 4.60 29.30
C PHE A 39 -1.61 6.14 29.33
N LEU A 40 -2.56 6.74 28.60
CA LEU A 40 -2.73 8.20 28.55
C LEU A 40 -3.12 8.77 29.92
N LEU A 41 -4.07 8.12 30.60
CA LEU A 41 -4.52 8.50 31.94
C LEU A 41 -3.38 8.43 32.96
N HIS A 42 -2.59 7.35 32.95
CA HIS A 42 -1.54 7.14 33.95
C HIS A 42 -0.40 8.16 33.86
N ARG A 43 0.09 8.45 32.65
CA ARG A 43 1.41 9.06 32.48
C ARG A 43 1.39 10.57 32.28
N GLN A 44 0.26 11.10 31.81
CA GLN A 44 0.14 12.53 31.49
C GLN A 44 -0.81 13.27 32.43
N SER A 45 -1.40 12.58 33.42
CA SER A 45 -2.50 13.13 34.25
C SER A 45 -3.57 13.80 33.38
N VAL A 46 -3.81 13.26 32.19
CA VAL A 46 -4.76 13.79 31.22
C VAL A 46 -6.16 13.46 31.72
N PRO A 47 -7.06 14.46 31.85
CA PRO A 47 -8.46 14.22 32.17
C PRO A 47 -9.11 13.21 31.21
N LEU A 48 -10.05 12.40 31.72
CA LEU A 48 -10.67 11.30 30.98
C LEU A 48 -11.33 11.74 29.66
N ASP A 49 -12.00 12.89 29.69
CA ASP A 49 -12.61 13.54 28.53
C ASP A 49 -11.56 13.86 27.45
N ILE A 50 -10.43 14.44 27.84
CA ILE A 50 -9.33 14.76 26.91
C ILE A 50 -8.67 13.48 26.37
N CYS A 51 -8.54 12.43 27.20
CA CYS A 51 -8.04 11.13 26.75
C CYS A 51 -8.94 10.55 25.63
N ASN A 52 -10.25 10.58 25.83
CA ASN A 52 -11.21 10.09 24.84
C ASN A 52 -11.20 10.92 23.55
N GLU A 53 -11.06 12.25 23.65
CA GLU A 53 -10.92 13.11 22.47
C GLU A 53 -9.63 12.84 21.70
N ILE A 54 -8.49 12.62 22.37
CA ILE A 54 -7.22 12.26 21.72
C ILE A 54 -7.37 10.96 20.92
N LEU A 55 -7.95 9.92 21.53
CA LEU A 55 -8.10 8.62 20.88
C LEU A 55 -9.11 8.68 19.71
N THR A 56 -10.16 9.48 19.86
CA THR A 56 -11.13 9.75 18.79
C THR A 56 -10.46 10.46 17.61
N LEU A 57 -9.68 11.52 17.86
CA LEU A 57 -8.96 12.27 16.81
C LEU A 57 -7.85 11.44 16.15
N ALA A 58 -7.24 10.52 16.87
CA ALA A 58 -6.29 9.55 16.33
C ALA A 58 -6.96 8.48 15.44
N GLY A 59 -8.29 8.44 15.41
CA GLY A 59 -9.06 7.54 14.55
C GLY A 59 -9.06 6.09 15.05
N PHE A 60 -8.80 5.85 16.34
CA PHE A 60 -8.86 4.49 16.90
C PHE A 60 -10.32 4.06 17.07
N VAL A 61 -10.72 3.02 16.33
CA VAL A 61 -12.10 2.54 16.32
C VAL A 61 -12.15 1.02 16.39
N LEU A 62 -13.24 0.51 16.94
CA LEU A 62 -13.61 -0.88 16.82
C LEU A 62 -14.31 -1.10 15.48
N MET A 63 -13.86 -2.06 14.68
CA MET A 63 -14.50 -2.40 13.42
C MET A 63 -15.17 -3.77 13.51
N LEU A 64 -16.46 -3.81 13.16
CA LEU A 64 -17.23 -5.03 12.98
C LEU A 64 -17.45 -5.28 11.51
N GLU A 65 -17.27 -6.51 11.08
CA GLU A 65 -17.46 -6.90 9.69
C GLU A 65 -18.12 -8.27 9.61
N LYS A 66 -18.98 -8.42 8.60
CA LYS A 66 -19.42 -9.71 8.10
C LYS A 66 -19.54 -9.65 6.59
N GLU A 67 -19.21 -10.75 5.95
CA GLU A 67 -19.33 -10.93 4.51
C GLU A 67 -20.01 -12.27 4.18
N THR A 68 -20.49 -12.37 2.94
CA THR A 68 -20.99 -13.60 2.33
C THR A 68 -20.60 -13.62 0.85
N THR A 69 -20.29 -14.80 0.35
CA THR A 69 -20.07 -15.09 -1.08
C THR A 69 -21.13 -16.06 -1.63
N ALA A 70 -22.20 -16.30 -0.86
CA ALA A 70 -23.24 -17.23 -1.26
C ALA A 70 -23.97 -16.69 -2.49
N PHE A 71 -24.07 -17.49 -3.54
CA PHE A 71 -24.88 -17.13 -4.69
C PHE A 71 -26.37 -17.22 -4.31
N LEU A 72 -27.10 -16.14 -4.56
CA LEU A 72 -28.54 -16.09 -4.37
C LEU A 72 -29.21 -15.58 -5.64
N ARG A 73 -30.32 -16.21 -6.00
CA ARG A 73 -31.26 -15.74 -7.00
C ARG A 73 -32.66 -15.73 -6.39
N GLY A 74 -33.39 -14.64 -6.57
CA GLY A 74 -34.82 -14.60 -6.30
C GLY A 74 -35.58 -13.84 -7.39
N SER A 75 -36.87 -14.09 -7.47
CA SER A 75 -37.76 -13.54 -8.51
C SER A 75 -39.13 -13.21 -7.95
N SER A 76 -39.90 -12.42 -8.69
CA SER A 76 -41.33 -12.17 -8.42
C SER A 76 -41.59 -11.52 -7.06
N ASN A 77 -41.33 -10.22 -6.95
CA ASN A 77 -41.45 -9.45 -5.71
C ASN A 77 -40.51 -9.95 -4.60
N MET A 78 -39.25 -10.19 -4.95
CA MET A 78 -38.25 -10.64 -4.00
C MET A 78 -38.06 -9.62 -2.87
N ASN A 79 -38.02 -10.10 -1.62
CA ASN A 79 -37.62 -9.34 -0.44
C ASN A 79 -36.86 -10.28 0.51
N TYR A 80 -35.57 -10.46 0.25
CA TYR A 80 -34.77 -11.50 0.91
C TYR A 80 -33.63 -10.90 1.73
N CYS A 81 -33.50 -11.33 2.99
CA CYS A 81 -32.39 -10.96 3.86
C CYS A 81 -31.15 -11.76 3.46
N TYR A 82 -30.21 -11.11 2.77
CA TYR A 82 -29.03 -11.75 2.19
C TYR A 82 -27.88 -11.88 3.19
N LEU A 83 -27.72 -10.90 4.10
CA LEU A 83 -26.64 -10.87 5.09
C LEU A 83 -27.10 -10.17 6.37
N GLU A 84 -26.76 -10.75 7.52
CA GLU A 84 -27.08 -10.21 8.85
C GLU A 84 -25.84 -10.02 9.71
N LEU A 85 -25.56 -8.81 10.17
CA LEU A 85 -24.46 -8.48 11.08
C LEU A 85 -25.01 -8.13 12.48
N PRO A 86 -24.77 -8.95 13.53
CA PRO A 86 -25.07 -8.57 14.90
C PRO A 86 -24.10 -7.50 15.42
N ILE A 87 -24.63 -6.52 16.16
CA ILE A 87 -23.87 -5.51 16.89
C ILE A 87 -23.94 -5.82 18.40
N SER A 88 -24.05 -7.09 18.79
CA SER A 88 -24.43 -7.46 20.17
C SER A 88 -23.41 -8.34 20.90
N SER A 89 -22.38 -8.85 20.22
CA SER A 89 -21.48 -9.87 20.79
C SER A 89 -20.05 -9.40 21.03
N ILE A 90 -19.85 -8.11 21.31
CA ILE A 90 -18.51 -7.58 21.61
C ILE A 90 -18.29 -7.66 23.12
N GLU A 91 -17.32 -8.47 23.55
CA GLU A 91 -16.77 -8.36 24.90
C GLU A 91 -15.94 -7.08 25.00
N LEU A 92 -16.53 -6.04 25.59
CA LEU A 92 -15.81 -4.81 25.90
C LEU A 92 -14.95 -5.03 27.13
N SER A 93 -13.74 -4.46 27.11
CA SER A 93 -12.87 -4.48 28.28
C SER A 93 -13.46 -3.59 29.39
N GLN A 94 -13.23 -3.96 30.65
CA GLN A 94 -13.72 -3.21 31.81
C GLN A 94 -13.38 -1.72 31.67
N GLY A 95 -14.38 -0.87 31.92
CA GLY A 95 -14.26 0.59 31.79
C GLY A 95 -14.13 1.10 30.35
N THR A 96 -14.57 0.34 29.35
CA THR A 96 -14.68 0.78 27.95
C THR A 96 -16.11 0.61 27.46
N GLN A 97 -16.64 1.62 26.75
CA GLN A 97 -17.97 1.57 26.13
C GLN A 97 -17.94 2.07 24.68
N VAL A 98 -18.98 1.74 23.91
CA VAL A 98 -19.18 2.29 22.55
C VAL A 98 -19.82 3.66 22.66
N LYS A 99 -19.16 4.68 22.12
CA LYS A 99 -19.64 6.08 22.11
C LYS A 99 -20.63 6.32 20.97
N SER A 100 -20.24 5.98 19.75
CA SER A 100 -21.06 6.20 18.54
C SER A 100 -20.55 5.40 17.34
N CYS A 101 -21.36 5.34 16.28
CA CYS A 101 -20.97 4.81 14.98
C CYS A 101 -20.39 5.92 14.10
N CYS A 102 -19.12 5.81 13.73
CA CYS A 102 -18.44 6.79 12.89
C CYS A 102 -18.71 6.60 11.40
N LEU A 103 -18.88 5.35 10.97
CA LEU A 103 -18.94 4.96 9.56
C LEU A 103 -19.61 3.59 9.41
N CYS A 104 -20.44 3.44 8.39
CA CYS A 104 -20.92 2.13 7.93
C CYS A 104 -20.67 1.98 6.43
N VAL A 105 -20.12 0.85 6.01
CA VAL A 105 -19.82 0.54 4.60
C VAL A 105 -20.57 -0.71 4.22
N VAL A 106 -21.33 -0.62 3.13
CA VAL A 106 -22.01 -1.74 2.51
C VAL A 106 -21.43 -1.95 1.13
N ASP A 107 -21.07 -3.19 0.84
CA ASP A 107 -20.68 -3.65 -0.48
C ASP A 107 -21.62 -4.76 -0.91
N ILE A 108 -21.99 -4.78 -2.18
CA ILE A 108 -22.77 -5.85 -2.77
C ILE A 108 -22.39 -6.04 -4.23
N SER A 109 -22.34 -7.29 -4.69
CA SER A 109 -22.19 -7.63 -6.10
C SER A 109 -23.47 -8.30 -6.58
N SER A 110 -24.21 -7.60 -7.44
CA SER A 110 -25.52 -8.05 -7.91
C SER A 110 -25.82 -7.65 -9.36
N HIS A 111 -26.80 -8.31 -9.97
CA HIS A 111 -27.33 -7.99 -11.29
C HIS A 111 -28.83 -8.34 -11.42
N ASP A 112 -29.46 -7.88 -12.50
CA ASP A 112 -30.88 -8.12 -12.78
C ASP A 112 -31.11 -9.33 -13.70
N GLN A 113 -32.31 -9.56 -14.21
CA GLN A 113 -32.63 -10.70 -15.07
C GLN A 113 -31.97 -10.69 -16.46
N GLY A 114 -31.32 -9.59 -16.87
CA GLY A 114 -30.59 -9.51 -18.14
C GLY A 114 -31.41 -9.19 -19.38
N TRP A 115 -32.72 -8.97 -19.23
CA TRP A 115 -33.58 -8.53 -20.33
C TRP A 115 -34.72 -7.65 -19.80
N ALA A 116 -35.20 -6.74 -20.64
CA ALA A 116 -36.43 -6.01 -20.41
C ALA A 116 -37.06 -5.65 -21.76
N SER A 117 -38.36 -5.91 -21.91
CA SER A 117 -39.09 -5.78 -23.17
C SER A 117 -39.64 -4.37 -23.41
N SER A 118 -39.90 -3.60 -22.34
CA SER A 118 -40.31 -2.19 -22.45
C SER A 118 -39.09 -1.27 -22.52
N ASP A 119 -39.28 -0.07 -23.09
CA ASP A 119 -38.34 1.06 -23.00
C ASP A 119 -36.89 0.63 -23.25
N SER A 120 -36.64 -0.06 -24.37
CA SER A 120 -35.35 -0.67 -24.69
C SER A 120 -34.19 0.34 -24.71
N ALA A 121 -34.48 1.62 -24.90
CA ALA A 121 -33.52 2.72 -24.79
C ALA A 121 -32.89 2.86 -23.39
N LEU A 122 -33.54 2.34 -22.33
CA LEU A 122 -33.05 2.39 -20.95
C LEU A 122 -32.20 1.15 -20.58
N ASN A 123 -32.13 0.14 -21.44
CA ASN A 123 -31.31 -1.06 -21.19
C ASN A 123 -29.83 -0.69 -21.08
N GLY A 124 -29.13 -1.31 -20.12
CA GLY A 124 -27.74 -0.99 -19.83
C GLY A 124 -27.54 0.24 -18.94
N THR A 125 -28.63 0.86 -18.46
CA THR A 125 -28.58 2.00 -17.52
C THR A 125 -29.10 1.61 -16.13
N TYR A 126 -28.97 2.50 -15.16
CA TYR A 126 -29.58 2.34 -13.83
C TYR A 126 -31.03 2.83 -13.76
N GLU A 127 -31.55 3.42 -14.84
CA GLU A 127 -32.91 3.95 -14.89
C GLU A 127 -33.92 2.83 -15.13
N ALA A 128 -35.11 2.98 -14.53
CA ALA A 128 -36.20 2.00 -14.62
C ALA A 128 -35.78 0.54 -14.32
N SER A 129 -34.81 0.38 -13.42
CA SER A 129 -34.41 -0.92 -12.88
C SER A 129 -35.29 -1.26 -11.68
N TYR A 130 -35.94 -2.42 -11.74
CA TYR A 130 -36.83 -2.89 -10.68
C TYR A 130 -36.18 -3.98 -9.82
N THR A 131 -34.84 -3.95 -9.71
CA THR A 131 -34.08 -4.77 -8.76
C THR A 131 -33.03 -3.92 -8.07
N TRP A 132 -32.93 -4.04 -6.74
CA TRP A 132 -32.06 -3.17 -5.94
C TRP A 132 -31.70 -3.82 -4.59
N SER A 133 -30.92 -3.09 -3.79
CA SER A 133 -30.54 -3.50 -2.44
C SER A 133 -30.82 -2.42 -1.41
N GLU A 134 -31.09 -2.85 -0.18
CA GLU A 134 -31.41 -1.99 0.96
C GLU A 134 -30.73 -2.48 2.24
N LEU A 135 -30.49 -1.58 3.18
CA LEU A 135 -29.95 -1.89 4.50
C LEU A 135 -30.98 -1.54 5.58
N ALA A 136 -31.34 -2.51 6.42
CA ALA A 136 -32.21 -2.31 7.56
C ALA A 136 -31.42 -2.39 8.87
N LEU A 137 -31.84 -1.61 9.86
CA LEU A 137 -31.44 -1.77 11.25
C LEU A 137 -32.62 -2.36 12.02
N VAL A 138 -32.39 -3.43 12.79
CA VAL A 138 -33.43 -4.09 13.59
C VAL A 138 -32.99 -4.28 15.03
N GLU A 139 -33.94 -4.31 15.95
CA GLU A 139 -33.73 -4.43 17.39
C GLU A 139 -33.34 -5.86 17.80
N SER A 140 -33.85 -6.88 17.09
CA SER A 140 -33.56 -8.27 17.42
C SER A 140 -33.51 -9.16 16.18
N LYS A 141 -32.88 -10.33 16.32
CA LYS A 141 -32.81 -11.33 15.25
C LYS A 141 -34.19 -11.87 14.85
N SER A 142 -35.15 -11.90 15.76
CA SER A 142 -36.51 -12.38 15.47
C SER A 142 -37.43 -11.31 14.89
N GLN A 143 -37.02 -10.04 14.86
CA GLN A 143 -37.85 -8.97 14.32
C GLN A 143 -38.05 -9.19 12.82
N GLU A 144 -39.29 -9.36 12.40
CA GLU A 144 -39.64 -9.40 10.98
C GLU A 144 -39.70 -7.97 10.43
N VAL A 145 -39.22 -7.78 9.20
CA VAL A 145 -39.15 -6.46 8.55
C VAL A 145 -40.03 -6.51 7.32
N PHE A 146 -41.28 -6.08 7.46
CA PHE A 146 -42.29 -6.24 6.42
C PHE A 146 -42.36 -5.07 5.42
N GLU A 147 -41.85 -3.89 5.78
CA GLU A 147 -42.04 -2.66 4.98
C GLU A 147 -40.71 -2.01 4.54
N HIS A 148 -40.74 -1.36 3.37
CA HIS A 148 -39.60 -0.65 2.77
C HIS A 148 -39.33 0.72 3.40
N SER A 149 -40.31 1.29 4.12
CA SER A 149 -40.31 2.68 4.60
C SER A 149 -39.19 3.01 5.59
N GLU A 150 -38.66 2.02 6.30
CA GLU A 150 -37.60 2.20 7.31
C GLU A 150 -36.21 1.72 6.86
N ARG A 151 -36.07 1.29 5.61
CA ARG A 151 -34.81 0.74 5.08
C ARG A 151 -34.02 1.78 4.30
N LEU A 152 -32.70 1.77 4.49
CA LEU A 152 -31.79 2.66 3.79
C LEU A 152 -31.48 2.11 2.40
N TYR A 153 -31.83 2.87 1.37
CA TYR A 153 -31.58 2.51 -0.02
C TYR A 153 -30.08 2.50 -0.36
N ILE A 154 -29.58 1.35 -0.82
CA ILE A 154 -28.17 1.18 -1.21
C ILE A 154 -27.96 1.53 -2.68
N GLY A 155 -28.76 0.93 -3.57
CA GLY A 155 -28.70 1.18 -5.01
C GLY A 155 -29.41 0.16 -5.89
N PRO A 156 -29.74 0.52 -7.14
CA PRO A 156 -30.33 -0.37 -8.12
C PRO A 156 -29.27 -1.17 -8.89
N ASN A 157 -29.67 -2.30 -9.48
CA ASN A 157 -28.89 -2.99 -10.50
C ASN A 157 -28.99 -2.28 -11.86
N ILE A 158 -28.08 -2.61 -12.79
CA ILE A 158 -28.22 -2.18 -14.19
C ILE A 158 -29.37 -2.95 -14.83
N ARG A 159 -30.26 -2.21 -15.49
CA ARG A 159 -31.41 -2.75 -16.22
C ARG A 159 -30.97 -3.61 -17.40
N ALA A 160 -31.59 -4.77 -17.54
CA ALA A 160 -31.37 -5.75 -18.60
C ALA A 160 -29.89 -6.15 -18.75
N SER A 161 -29.22 -6.42 -17.64
CA SER A 161 -27.83 -6.90 -17.61
C SER A 161 -27.63 -8.18 -16.81
N HIS A 162 -26.93 -9.14 -17.41
CA HIS A 162 -26.45 -10.35 -16.73
C HIS A 162 -25.09 -10.16 -16.05
N GLU A 163 -24.49 -8.97 -16.14
CA GLU A 163 -23.17 -8.71 -15.57
C GLU A 163 -23.27 -8.31 -14.11
N PHE A 164 -22.61 -9.07 -13.23
CA PHE A 164 -22.41 -8.68 -11.84
C PHE A 164 -21.71 -7.32 -11.75
N ARG A 165 -22.33 -6.40 -11.02
CA ARG A 165 -21.78 -5.08 -10.72
C ARG A 165 -21.55 -4.96 -9.23
N HIS A 166 -20.40 -4.40 -8.86
CA HIS A 166 -20.13 -4.07 -7.46
C HIS A 166 -20.73 -2.72 -7.13
N HIS A 167 -21.60 -2.66 -6.15
CA HIS A 167 -22.10 -1.42 -5.58
C HIS A 167 -21.54 -1.25 -4.17
N ARG A 168 -20.86 -0.13 -3.95
CA ARG A 168 -20.44 0.31 -2.63
C ARG A 168 -21.23 1.53 -2.19
N ARG A 169 -21.73 1.47 -0.96
CA ARG A 169 -22.31 2.61 -0.25
C ARG A 169 -21.54 2.85 1.04
N VAL A 170 -21.05 4.07 1.20
CA VAL A 170 -20.36 4.54 2.40
C VAL A 170 -21.28 5.53 3.11
N LEU A 171 -21.71 5.19 4.31
CA LEU A 171 -22.59 5.98 5.15
C LEU A 171 -21.74 6.78 6.14
N VAL A 172 -21.73 8.11 5.97
CA VAL A 172 -20.95 9.04 6.80
C VAL A 172 -21.87 9.96 7.61
N PRO A 173 -21.42 10.51 8.75
CA PRO A 173 -22.25 11.33 9.63
C PRO A 173 -22.86 12.56 8.94
N SER A 174 -22.14 13.18 8.01
CA SER A 174 -22.60 14.38 7.29
C SER A 174 -23.84 14.15 6.42
N THR A 175 -24.14 12.91 6.07
CA THR A 175 -25.26 12.56 5.16
C THR A 175 -26.23 11.54 5.75
N HIS A 176 -25.80 10.74 6.72
CA HIS A 176 -26.59 9.64 7.29
C HIS A 176 -26.56 9.64 8.84
N GLY A 177 -26.29 10.79 9.47
CA GLY A 177 -26.18 10.95 10.93
C GLY A 177 -27.28 10.23 11.73
N PRO A 178 -28.58 10.51 11.49
CA PRO A 178 -29.66 9.86 12.23
C PRO A 178 -29.66 8.33 12.16
N PHE A 179 -29.30 7.77 10.99
CA PHE A 179 -29.18 6.32 10.83
C PHE A 179 -27.97 5.79 11.60
N LEU A 180 -26.80 6.43 11.49
CA LEU A 180 -25.60 6.02 12.23
C LEU A 180 -25.78 6.13 13.75
N ASP A 181 -26.44 7.18 14.24
CA ASP A 181 -26.74 7.39 15.67
C ASP A 181 -27.66 6.30 16.24
N SER A 182 -28.47 5.67 15.38
CA SER A 182 -29.36 4.57 15.76
C SER A 182 -28.64 3.22 15.87
N ILE A 183 -27.47 3.07 15.25
CA ILE A 183 -26.62 1.87 15.32
C ILE A 183 -25.99 1.78 16.72
N LYS A 184 -26.51 0.89 17.55
CA LYS A 184 -26.09 0.70 18.94
C LYS A 184 -25.86 -0.78 19.24
N LEU A 185 -25.16 -1.03 20.36
CA LEU A 185 -24.98 -2.40 20.84
C LEU A 185 -26.33 -3.08 21.08
N GLY A 186 -26.42 -4.37 20.76
CA GLY A 186 -27.66 -5.16 20.87
C GLY A 186 -28.45 -5.28 19.57
N LYS A 187 -28.27 -4.34 18.63
CA LYS A 187 -29.01 -4.29 17.36
C LYS A 187 -28.39 -5.16 16.28
N TRP A 188 -29.06 -5.25 15.14
CA TRP A 188 -28.62 -6.00 13.96
C TRP A 188 -28.75 -5.17 12.68
N LEU A 189 -27.76 -5.27 11.81
CA LEU A 189 -27.84 -4.76 10.44
C LEU A 189 -28.16 -5.88 9.46
N ARG A 190 -29.04 -5.61 8.50
CA ARG A 190 -29.51 -6.58 7.52
C ARG A 190 -29.47 -6.02 6.12
N LEU A 191 -28.75 -6.69 5.23
CA LEU A 191 -28.70 -6.36 3.81
C LEU A 191 -29.78 -7.16 3.07
N TYR A 192 -30.68 -6.46 2.39
CA TYR A 192 -31.78 -7.04 1.64
C TYR A 192 -31.54 -6.94 0.13
N LEU A 193 -32.02 -7.95 -0.59
CA LEU A 193 -32.12 -8.01 -2.04
C LEU A 193 -33.59 -7.96 -2.44
N LEU A 194 -33.89 -7.08 -3.39
CA LEU A 194 -35.25 -6.76 -3.79
C LEU A 194 -35.47 -6.90 -5.29
N SER A 195 -36.66 -7.35 -5.66
CA SER A 195 -37.21 -7.19 -7.02
C SER A 195 -38.64 -6.69 -6.95
N GLN A 196 -39.08 -5.94 -7.95
CA GLN A 196 -40.45 -5.48 -8.08
C GLN A 196 -41.04 -6.00 -9.39
N TYR A 197 -42.29 -6.46 -9.31
CA TYR A 197 -43.07 -7.07 -10.37
C TYR A 197 -42.78 -8.54 -10.67
N PRO A 198 -43.79 -9.31 -11.10
CA PRO A 198 -43.61 -10.65 -11.64
C PRO A 198 -42.64 -10.66 -12.82
N GLY A 199 -41.71 -11.64 -12.84
CA GLY A 199 -40.74 -11.82 -13.92
C GLY A 199 -39.39 -11.11 -13.70
N TRP A 200 -39.32 -10.09 -12.83
CA TRP A 200 -38.04 -9.48 -12.44
C TRP A 200 -37.31 -10.35 -11.43
N SER A 201 -36.02 -10.55 -11.66
CA SER A 201 -35.16 -11.41 -10.84
C SER A 201 -33.91 -10.65 -10.41
N ASN A 202 -33.55 -10.77 -9.13
CA ASN A 202 -32.33 -10.19 -8.58
C ASN A 202 -31.36 -11.32 -8.21
N PHE A 203 -30.10 -11.14 -8.59
CA PHE A 203 -29.02 -12.09 -8.39
C PHE A 203 -27.92 -11.42 -7.59
N ALA A 204 -27.36 -12.12 -6.61
CA ALA A 204 -26.19 -11.66 -5.86
C ALA A 204 -25.19 -12.79 -5.66
N ASN A 205 -23.91 -12.46 -5.65
CA ASN A 205 -22.84 -13.42 -5.40
C ASN A 205 -21.83 -12.94 -4.35
N TYR A 206 -21.97 -11.71 -3.86
CA TYR A 206 -21.17 -11.18 -2.76
C TYR A 206 -21.93 -10.08 -2.02
N GLY A 207 -21.76 -10.01 -0.70
CA GLY A 207 -22.19 -8.88 0.11
C GLY A 207 -21.35 -8.76 1.37
N SER A 208 -21.09 -7.53 1.82
CA SER A 208 -20.44 -7.26 3.11
C SER A 208 -20.99 -6.02 3.79
N ILE A 209 -21.05 -6.06 5.11
CA ILE A 209 -21.38 -4.91 5.98
C ILE A 209 -20.19 -4.69 6.92
N LYS A 210 -19.66 -3.46 6.96
CA LYS A 210 -18.62 -3.04 7.89
C LYS A 210 -19.10 -1.85 8.71
N VAL A 211 -18.94 -1.90 10.03
CA VAL A 211 -19.34 -0.83 10.96
C VAL A 211 -18.13 -0.40 11.78
N TYR A 212 -17.91 0.89 11.89
CA TYR A 212 -16.78 1.49 12.61
C TYR A 212 -17.34 2.24 13.81
N LEU A 213 -17.06 1.73 15.01
CA LEU A 213 -17.57 2.24 16.27
C LEU A 213 -16.43 2.96 17.01
N SER A 214 -16.63 4.23 17.37
CA SER A 214 -15.73 4.88 18.32
C SER A 214 -15.98 4.35 19.72
N LEU A 215 -14.89 4.09 20.44
CA LEU A 215 -14.93 3.69 21.84
C LEU A 215 -14.67 4.91 22.73
N GLU A 216 -15.05 4.80 24.00
CA GLU A 216 -14.65 5.72 25.05
C GLU A 216 -14.32 4.95 26.34
N ALA A 217 -13.34 5.45 27.08
CA ALA A 217 -13.00 4.98 28.41
C ALA A 217 -13.89 5.67 29.45
N THR A 218 -14.24 4.94 30.51
CA THR A 218 -15.01 5.44 31.66
C THR A 218 -14.12 5.51 32.90
N ASP A 219 -14.64 6.06 34.00
CA ASP A 219 -13.93 6.13 35.29
C ASP A 219 -13.63 4.74 35.89
N GLU A 220 -14.27 3.69 35.38
CA GLU A 220 -14.04 2.30 35.80
C GLU A 220 -12.83 1.66 35.11
N LEU A 221 -12.15 2.37 34.21
CA LEU A 221 -11.01 1.85 33.46
C LEU A 221 -9.84 1.52 34.40
N PRO A 222 -9.37 0.26 34.45
CA PRO A 222 -8.22 -0.09 35.29
C PRO A 222 -6.94 0.64 34.82
N ILE A 223 -6.37 1.47 35.70
CA ILE A 223 -5.11 2.16 35.44
C ILE A 223 -3.96 1.18 35.63
N ARG A 224 -3.25 0.85 34.54
CA ARG A 224 -2.09 -0.03 34.56
C ARG A 224 -0.82 0.82 34.54
N LYS A 225 0.11 0.53 35.46
CA LYS A 225 1.48 1.08 35.42
C LYS A 225 2.26 0.38 34.31
N LEU A 226 2.08 0.85 33.08
CA LEU A 226 2.74 0.30 31.91
C LEU A 226 4.13 0.92 31.74
N THR A 227 5.16 0.08 31.63
CA THR A 227 6.47 0.53 31.12
C THR A 227 6.36 0.79 29.62
N ASN A 228 7.25 1.64 29.06
CA ASN A 228 7.22 1.97 27.61
C ASN A 228 7.23 0.73 26.71
N ASP A 229 7.81 -0.36 27.19
CA ASP A 229 8.05 -1.59 26.43
C ASP A 229 6.83 -2.53 26.45
N GLN A 230 5.83 -2.24 27.29
CA GLN A 230 4.60 -3.04 27.44
C GLN A 230 3.41 -2.49 26.64
N ILE A 231 3.59 -1.37 25.95
CA ILE A 231 2.59 -0.90 24.99
C ILE A 231 2.81 -1.72 23.70
N PRO A 232 1.85 -2.54 23.26
CA PRO A 232 1.88 -3.12 21.94
C PRO A 232 1.70 -1.98 20.94
N VAL A 233 2.80 -1.33 20.56
CA VAL A 233 2.79 -0.40 19.44
C VAL A 233 2.78 -1.23 18.16
N GLN A 234 1.63 -1.83 17.86
CA GLN A 234 1.25 -2.09 16.48
C GLN A 234 0.42 -0.90 16.03
N GLY A 235 1.10 0.07 15.41
CA GLY A 235 0.49 1.22 14.76
C GLY A 235 1.55 1.92 13.91
N PRO A 236 1.23 2.36 12.69
CA PRO A 236 2.18 3.03 11.82
C PRO A 236 2.52 4.42 12.40
N TYR A 237 3.65 4.98 11.96
CA TYR A 237 4.12 6.35 12.23
C TYR A 237 4.80 6.58 13.59
N ARG A 238 6.14 6.45 13.56
CA ARG A 238 7.00 7.24 14.44
C ARG A 238 6.96 8.69 13.93
N CYS A 239 6.24 9.55 14.65
CA CYS A 239 6.26 10.99 14.43
C CYS A 239 7.60 11.54 14.96
N GLU A 240 8.52 11.92 14.06
CA GLU A 240 9.72 12.64 14.47
C GLU A 240 9.32 14.02 15.00
N SER A 241 9.65 14.24 16.28
CA SER A 241 9.44 15.47 17.03
C SER A 241 10.01 16.69 16.29
N ARG A 242 9.14 17.50 15.69
CA ARG A 242 9.46 18.91 15.41
C ARG A 242 9.37 19.67 16.73
N LYS A 243 10.49 20.28 17.12
CA LYS A 243 10.58 21.19 18.27
C LYS A 243 9.46 22.23 18.20
N SER A 244 8.50 22.14 19.11
CA SER A 244 7.48 23.15 19.34
C SER A 244 8.14 24.40 19.92
N ARG A 245 7.95 25.55 19.26
CA ARG A 245 8.07 26.87 19.89
C ARG A 245 6.79 27.14 20.68
N PRO A 246 6.85 27.88 21.80
CA PRO A 246 5.73 27.98 22.72
C PRO A 246 4.54 28.73 22.12
N PHE A 247 3.35 28.29 22.54
CA PHE A 247 2.06 28.89 22.25
C PHE A 247 2.02 30.37 22.64
N VAL A 248 1.60 31.23 21.71
CA VAL A 248 1.14 32.59 22.03
C VAL A 248 -0.38 32.60 21.98
N CYS A 249 -0.95 32.98 23.13
CA CYS A 249 -2.36 33.14 23.44
C CYS A 249 -3.06 34.10 22.45
N PHE A 250 -4.10 33.63 21.75
CA PHE A 250 -4.99 34.49 20.97
C PHE A 250 -5.99 35.18 21.90
N ARG A 251 -5.76 36.47 22.15
CA ARG A 251 -6.79 37.38 22.69
C ARG A 251 -7.67 37.87 21.55
N LYS A 252 -9.00 37.78 21.74
CA LYS A 252 -10.04 38.40 20.91
C LYS A 252 -9.79 39.91 20.74
N MET A 253 -10.06 40.47 19.56
CA MET A 253 -11.09 41.51 19.35
C MET A 253 -11.15 42.07 17.91
N LYS A 254 -12.41 42.12 17.43
CA LYS A 254 -13.13 43.18 16.67
C LYS A 254 -12.73 43.57 15.24
N HIS A 255 -13.74 43.43 14.39
CA HIS A 255 -13.91 44.02 13.07
C HIS A 255 -13.68 45.54 13.04
N LYS A 256 -12.99 46.02 12.00
CA LYS A 256 -13.22 47.34 11.42
C LYS A 256 -12.93 47.33 9.91
N ILE A 257 -13.92 47.75 9.14
CA ILE A 257 -13.92 47.93 7.69
C ILE A 257 -13.10 49.19 7.35
N ARG A 258 -12.23 49.15 6.32
CA ARG A 258 -12.18 50.14 5.22
C ARG A 258 -11.08 49.91 4.15
N SER A 259 -11.56 49.96 2.91
CA SER A 259 -11.06 50.52 1.64
C SER A 259 -9.67 50.20 1.07
N ASN A 260 -9.74 49.72 -0.17
CA ASN A 260 -8.84 49.82 -1.32
C ASN A 260 -7.73 50.89 -1.26
N ASN A 261 -6.51 50.47 -1.60
CA ASN A 261 -5.79 51.08 -2.71
C ASN A 261 -4.66 50.19 -3.23
N ALA A 262 -4.69 49.94 -4.54
CA ALA A 262 -3.66 49.25 -5.29
C ALA A 262 -2.46 50.16 -5.50
N LYS A 263 -1.25 49.69 -5.19
CA LYS A 263 -0.01 50.11 -5.86
C LYS A 263 0.94 48.93 -5.99
N THR A 264 1.25 48.63 -7.24
CA THR A 264 2.27 47.71 -7.74
C THR A 264 3.65 48.15 -7.27
N ASN A 265 4.45 47.22 -6.73
CA ASN A 265 5.88 47.44 -6.58
C ASN A 265 6.65 46.14 -6.85
N HIS A 266 7.44 46.19 -7.93
CA HIS A 266 8.44 45.19 -8.29
C HIS A 266 9.43 44.98 -7.13
N LYS A 267 9.50 43.78 -6.58
CA LYS A 267 10.60 43.34 -5.72
C LYS A 267 11.29 42.13 -6.34
N SER A 268 12.54 42.35 -6.71
CA SER A 268 13.57 41.36 -7.01
C SER A 268 13.54 40.22 -6.00
N LYS A 269 13.25 39.00 -6.46
CA LYS A 269 13.28 37.79 -5.64
C LYS A 269 14.74 37.44 -5.32
N LYS A 270 15.14 37.66 -4.07
CA LYS A 270 16.32 37.04 -3.46
C LYS A 270 16.07 35.53 -3.40
N VAL A 271 16.83 34.75 -4.17
CA VAL A 271 16.79 33.28 -4.14
C VAL A 271 17.33 32.84 -2.78
N VAL A 272 16.43 32.40 -1.91
CA VAL A 272 16.79 31.72 -0.67
C VAL A 272 17.22 30.31 -1.06
N SER A 273 18.50 29.98 -0.89
CA SER A 273 19.01 28.63 -1.11
C SER A 273 18.49 27.71 0.01
N GLU A 274 17.43 26.97 -0.26
CA GLU A 274 17.03 25.85 0.59
C GLU A 274 18.19 24.83 0.65
N HIS A 275 18.56 24.44 1.86
CA HIS A 275 19.45 23.30 2.11
C HIS A 275 18.82 22.05 1.48
N ARG A 276 19.29 21.68 0.27
CA ARG A 276 18.89 20.45 -0.40
C ARG A 276 19.40 19.26 0.41
N GLN A 277 18.50 18.58 1.13
CA GLN A 277 18.82 17.25 1.65
C GLN A 277 19.07 16.33 0.46
N LEU A 278 20.28 15.74 0.40
CA LEU A 278 20.64 14.76 -0.61
C LEU A 278 19.79 13.50 -0.42
N LEU A 279 18.97 13.18 -1.41
CA LEU A 279 18.05 12.02 -1.38
C LEU A 279 18.79 10.68 -1.30
N TYR A 280 20.00 10.62 -1.85
CA TYR A 280 20.81 9.42 -1.95
C TYR A 280 22.16 9.64 -1.25
N SER A 281 22.67 8.60 -0.60
CA SER A 281 23.94 8.64 0.14
C SER A 281 25.12 8.21 -0.73
N LYS A 282 26.25 8.92 -0.64
CA LYS A 282 27.50 8.59 -1.33
C LYS A 282 28.06 7.22 -1.00
N LYS A 283 27.72 6.66 0.17
CA LYS A 283 28.21 5.37 0.63
C LYS A 283 27.39 4.19 0.11
N LYS A 284 26.22 4.45 -0.45
CA LYS A 284 25.24 3.45 -0.85
C LYS A 284 25.31 3.13 -2.34
N SER A 285 25.05 1.88 -2.67
CA SER A 285 25.02 1.36 -4.05
C SER A 285 23.71 1.69 -4.76
N ILE A 286 23.79 2.11 -6.02
CA ILE A 286 22.62 2.51 -6.82
C ILE A 286 22.58 1.69 -8.10
N LEU A 287 21.46 1.02 -8.34
CA LEU A 287 21.08 0.46 -9.63
C LEU A 287 20.04 1.37 -10.28
N VAL A 288 20.27 1.85 -11.49
CA VAL A 288 19.27 2.53 -12.32
C VAL A 288 18.82 1.56 -13.41
N VAL A 289 17.55 1.21 -13.38
CA VAL A 289 16.90 0.27 -14.29
C VAL A 289 16.23 1.03 -15.42
N GLY A 290 16.52 0.66 -16.67
CA GLY A 290 15.87 1.22 -17.86
C GLY A 290 16.18 2.71 -18.09
N ASP A 291 17.43 3.13 -17.89
CA ASP A 291 17.88 4.52 -18.08
C ASP A 291 18.07 4.86 -19.58
N GLY A 292 16.96 4.94 -20.30
CA GLY A 292 16.88 4.98 -21.77
C GLY A 292 18.05 5.70 -22.47
N ASP A 293 18.20 7.01 -22.26
CA ASP A 293 19.28 7.82 -22.88
C ASP A 293 20.44 8.15 -21.92
N PHE A 294 20.47 7.49 -20.77
CA PHE A 294 21.48 7.60 -19.72
C PHE A 294 21.65 8.99 -19.09
N THR A 295 20.76 9.94 -19.38
CA THR A 295 20.86 11.30 -18.85
C THR A 295 20.61 11.36 -17.35
N PHE A 296 19.79 10.47 -16.79
CA PHE A 296 19.52 10.43 -15.36
C PHE A 296 20.75 9.97 -14.57
N SER A 297 21.38 8.86 -14.99
CA SER A 297 22.61 8.36 -14.38
C SER A 297 23.76 9.36 -14.49
N LYS A 298 23.91 10.03 -15.64
CA LYS A 298 24.87 11.13 -15.80
C LYS A 298 24.61 12.26 -14.80
N ALA A 299 23.34 12.65 -14.60
CA ALA A 299 22.98 13.69 -13.64
C ALA A 299 23.34 13.30 -12.19
N LEU A 300 23.13 12.04 -11.79
CA LEU A 300 23.52 11.56 -10.46
C LEU A 300 25.04 11.70 -10.22
N LEU A 301 25.87 11.45 -11.24
CA LEU A 301 27.31 11.65 -11.16
C LEU A 301 27.71 13.13 -11.10
N LEU A 302 27.07 13.99 -11.90
CA LEU A 302 27.29 15.45 -11.84
C LEU A 302 26.96 16.05 -10.47
N MET A 303 25.97 15.49 -9.78
CA MET A 303 25.62 15.88 -8.41
C MET A 303 26.55 15.29 -7.34
N ASN A 304 27.55 14.48 -7.74
CA ASN A 304 28.48 13.78 -6.86
C ASN A 304 27.75 12.90 -5.80
N ILE A 305 26.67 12.22 -6.22
CA ILE A 305 25.79 11.47 -5.32
C ILE A 305 26.33 10.09 -4.96
N CYS A 306 26.98 9.38 -5.89
CA CYS A 306 27.27 7.94 -5.74
C CYS A 306 28.64 7.51 -6.30
N GLY A 307 29.20 8.27 -7.25
CA GLY A 307 30.47 7.94 -7.90
C GLY A 307 30.44 6.53 -8.50
N GLN A 308 31.51 5.76 -8.25
CA GLN A 308 31.70 4.40 -8.79
C GLN A 308 30.66 3.36 -8.33
N ARG A 309 29.82 3.68 -7.34
CA ARG A 309 28.77 2.77 -6.81
C ARG A 309 27.47 2.82 -7.62
N LEU A 310 27.46 3.57 -8.73
CA LEU A 310 26.36 3.62 -9.68
C LEU A 310 26.50 2.51 -10.71
N THR A 311 25.41 1.80 -10.95
CA THR A 311 25.22 0.89 -12.07
C THR A 311 24.02 1.37 -12.87
N ALA A 312 24.22 1.78 -14.11
CA ALA A 312 23.16 2.22 -15.03
C ALA A 312 22.87 1.12 -16.03
N THR A 313 21.60 0.89 -16.34
CA THR A 313 21.20 -0.21 -17.23
C THR A 313 20.15 0.19 -18.26
N SER A 314 20.17 -0.45 -19.42
CA SER A 314 19.10 -0.38 -20.43
C SER A 314 18.60 -1.77 -20.82
N PHE A 315 17.35 -1.84 -21.27
CA PHE A 315 16.78 -3.05 -21.86
C PHE A 315 17.31 -3.28 -23.28
N ASP A 316 17.29 -2.24 -24.11
CA ASP A 316 17.85 -2.27 -25.46
C ASP A 316 19.37 -2.54 -25.40
N ASP A 317 19.91 -3.24 -26.41
CA ASP A 317 21.35 -3.40 -26.60
C ASP A 317 22.03 -2.06 -26.92
N GLU A 318 23.35 -1.99 -26.74
CA GLU A 318 24.11 -0.74 -26.92
C GLU A 318 23.92 -0.11 -28.31
N LYS A 319 23.92 -0.92 -29.39
CA LYS A 319 23.77 -0.41 -30.76
C LYS A 319 22.38 0.21 -30.94
N SER A 320 21.34 -0.45 -30.43
CA SER A 320 19.97 0.05 -30.46
C SER A 320 19.81 1.35 -29.65
N VAL A 321 20.41 1.43 -28.46
CA VAL A 321 20.41 2.65 -27.63
C VAL A 321 21.07 3.82 -28.37
N VAL A 322 22.29 3.65 -28.88
CA VAL A 322 23.04 4.73 -29.55
C VAL A 322 22.32 5.19 -30.82
N LYS A 323 21.69 4.26 -31.55
CA LYS A 323 20.86 4.58 -32.71
C LYS A 323 19.61 5.39 -32.33
N LYS A 324 18.95 5.04 -31.23
CA LYS A 324 17.69 5.66 -30.77
C LYS A 324 17.91 7.02 -30.12
N TYR A 325 19.05 7.22 -29.45
CA TYR A 325 19.36 8.43 -28.71
C TYR A 325 20.75 8.97 -29.09
N ALA A 326 20.78 10.04 -29.88
CA ALA A 326 22.03 10.66 -30.33
C ALA A 326 22.97 11.12 -29.19
N ASN A 327 22.44 11.35 -27.98
CA ASN A 327 23.24 11.73 -26.81
C ASN A 327 23.73 10.56 -25.95
N ALA A 328 23.26 9.32 -26.20
CA ALA A 328 23.54 8.20 -25.31
C ALA A 328 25.03 7.88 -25.26
N GLU A 329 25.73 7.84 -26.39
CA GLU A 329 27.17 7.53 -26.44
C GLU A 329 27.98 8.45 -25.51
N ARG A 330 27.76 9.78 -25.60
CA ARG A 330 28.41 10.76 -24.72
C ARG A 330 28.02 10.61 -23.24
N CYS A 331 26.80 10.15 -22.95
CA CYS A 331 26.37 9.90 -21.58
C CYS A 331 27.00 8.63 -21.02
N ILE A 332 27.05 7.55 -21.80
CA ILE A 332 27.70 6.28 -21.44
C ILE A 332 29.19 6.48 -21.22
N GLN A 333 29.89 7.17 -22.13
CA GLN A 333 31.31 7.53 -21.97
C GLN A 333 31.56 8.36 -20.71
N TYR A 334 30.67 9.31 -20.39
CA TYR A 334 30.78 10.08 -19.15
C TYR A 334 30.60 9.19 -17.91
N ILE A 335 29.60 8.31 -17.89
CA ILE A 335 29.33 7.43 -16.75
C ILE A 335 30.52 6.49 -16.50
N THR A 336 31.02 5.86 -17.56
CA THR A 336 32.13 4.90 -17.48
C THR A 336 33.45 5.56 -17.10
N SER A 337 33.78 6.74 -17.65
CA SER A 337 35.00 7.50 -17.28
C SER A 337 35.01 7.96 -15.81
N HIS A 338 33.84 8.05 -15.17
CA HIS A 338 33.72 8.35 -13.73
C HIS A 338 33.66 7.07 -12.86
N GLY A 339 33.99 5.92 -13.45
CA GLY A 339 34.10 4.62 -12.79
C GLY A 339 32.79 3.96 -12.40
N ALA A 340 31.65 4.49 -12.86
CA ALA A 340 30.35 3.83 -12.76
C ALA A 340 30.19 2.78 -13.87
N LYS A 341 29.33 1.79 -13.63
CA LYS A 341 29.13 0.67 -14.56
C LYS A 341 27.91 0.91 -15.44
N VAL A 342 28.00 0.51 -16.71
CA VAL A 342 26.89 0.54 -17.67
C VAL A 342 26.68 -0.87 -18.22
N PHE A 343 25.44 -1.35 -18.23
CA PHE A 343 25.08 -2.62 -18.84
C PHE A 343 23.84 -2.48 -19.73
N HIS A 344 23.80 -3.29 -20.79
CA HIS A 344 22.71 -3.32 -21.76
C HIS A 344 22.05 -4.71 -21.75
N GLY A 345 20.84 -4.85 -22.31
CA GLY A 345 20.13 -6.13 -22.30
C GLY A 345 19.57 -6.54 -20.92
N VAL A 346 19.47 -5.61 -19.98
CA VAL A 346 18.98 -5.91 -18.62
C VAL A 346 17.45 -5.84 -18.60
N ASP A 347 16.84 -6.99 -18.33
CA ASP A 347 15.38 -7.12 -18.24
C ASP A 347 14.92 -6.83 -16.82
N ALA A 348 14.19 -5.72 -16.68
CA ALA A 348 13.63 -5.29 -15.40
C ALA A 348 12.70 -6.34 -14.77
N THR A 349 12.13 -7.27 -15.54
CA THR A 349 11.26 -8.35 -15.03
C THR A 349 12.05 -9.59 -14.57
N ARG A 350 13.37 -9.63 -14.82
CA ARG A 350 14.26 -10.75 -14.53
C ARG A 350 15.66 -10.27 -14.10
N LEU A 351 15.70 -9.32 -13.15
CA LEU A 351 16.96 -8.66 -12.73
C LEU A 351 17.99 -9.65 -12.17
N ASP A 352 17.58 -10.65 -11.43
CA ASP A 352 18.47 -11.68 -10.85
C ASP A 352 19.16 -12.58 -11.88
N GLN A 353 18.56 -12.69 -13.07
CA GLN A 353 19.03 -13.47 -14.22
C GLN A 353 19.80 -12.62 -15.23
N THR A 354 19.37 -11.38 -15.46
CA THR A 354 19.90 -10.53 -16.53
C THR A 354 20.94 -9.51 -16.07
N LEU A 355 21.00 -9.19 -14.76
CA LEU A 355 22.14 -8.43 -14.24
C LEU A 355 23.41 -9.29 -14.26
N PRO A 356 24.52 -8.80 -14.84
CA PRO A 356 25.76 -9.55 -14.88
C PRO A 356 26.28 -9.89 -13.48
N ARG A 357 26.75 -11.13 -13.28
CA ARG A 357 27.45 -11.55 -12.06
C ARG A 357 28.95 -11.52 -12.31
N ILE A 358 29.53 -10.33 -12.25
CA ILE A 358 30.96 -10.09 -12.47
C ILE A 358 31.62 -9.50 -11.23
N ASP A 359 32.93 -9.71 -11.11
CA ASP A 359 33.71 -9.17 -9.99
C ASP A 359 33.62 -7.65 -9.92
N GLY A 360 33.42 -7.14 -8.70
CA GLY A 360 33.25 -5.72 -8.42
C GLY A 360 31.84 -5.16 -8.68
N LEU A 361 30.87 -5.96 -9.14
CA LEU A 361 29.45 -5.57 -9.11
C LEU A 361 28.78 -6.13 -7.84
N PRO A 362 28.06 -5.30 -7.05
CA PRO A 362 27.36 -5.81 -5.88
C PRO A 362 26.20 -6.73 -6.29
N HIS A 363 26.01 -7.82 -5.55
CA HIS A 363 24.87 -8.73 -5.75
C HIS A 363 23.53 -8.11 -5.34
N CYS A 364 23.56 -7.19 -4.39
CA CYS A 364 22.37 -6.46 -3.93
C CYS A 364 22.66 -4.97 -3.83
N PHE A 365 21.66 -4.15 -4.11
CA PHE A 365 21.77 -2.69 -4.12
C PHE A 365 21.02 -2.04 -2.95
N ASP A 366 21.52 -0.90 -2.48
CA ASP A 366 20.83 -0.07 -1.49
C ASP A 366 19.67 0.72 -2.09
N TYR A 367 19.82 1.15 -3.34
CA TYR A 367 18.79 1.86 -4.08
C TYR A 367 18.60 1.23 -5.46
N ILE A 368 17.37 0.86 -5.80
CA ILE A 368 16.99 0.49 -7.17
C ILE A 368 16.06 1.57 -7.69
N ILE A 369 16.46 2.27 -8.74
CA ILE A 369 15.73 3.38 -9.33
C ILE A 369 15.13 2.93 -10.67
N PHE A 370 13.82 3.07 -10.85
CA PHE A 370 13.15 2.80 -12.12
C PHE A 370 12.23 3.97 -12.49
N ASN A 371 12.76 4.94 -13.23
CA ASN A 371 12.01 6.15 -13.57
C ASN A 371 11.18 5.93 -14.84
N PHE A 372 9.89 6.29 -14.77
CA PHE A 372 8.93 6.23 -15.88
C PHE A 372 8.97 4.88 -16.65
N PRO A 373 8.87 3.74 -15.94
CA PRO A 373 8.98 2.41 -16.56
C PRO A 373 7.98 2.23 -17.69
N HIS A 374 8.40 1.81 -18.88
CA HIS A 374 7.48 1.61 -20.00
C HIS A 374 8.00 0.52 -20.93
N THR A 375 7.10 -0.31 -21.47
CA THR A 375 7.41 -1.41 -22.41
C THR A 375 7.73 -0.93 -23.83
N GLY A 376 7.69 0.37 -24.07
CA GLY A 376 7.67 0.99 -25.40
C GLY A 376 6.29 1.01 -26.07
N GLN A 377 5.28 0.32 -25.52
CA GLN A 377 3.93 0.24 -26.09
C GLN A 377 2.90 1.02 -25.28
N GLN A 378 2.02 1.78 -25.95
CA GLN A 378 0.94 2.57 -25.33
C GLN A 378 -0.23 1.71 -24.82
N ARG A 379 0.08 0.56 -24.21
CA ARG A 379 -0.88 -0.43 -23.72
C ARG A 379 -0.76 -0.54 -22.21
N VAL A 380 -1.77 -0.04 -21.50
CA VAL A 380 -1.81 0.02 -20.02
C VAL A 380 -1.52 -1.33 -19.38
N HIS A 381 -2.10 -2.43 -19.88
CA HIS A 381 -1.90 -3.76 -19.31
C HIS A 381 -0.45 -4.27 -19.42
N LEU A 382 0.27 -3.95 -20.51
CA LEU A 382 1.68 -4.35 -20.66
C LEU A 382 2.58 -3.59 -19.69
N ASN A 383 2.34 -2.29 -19.54
CA ASN A 383 3.11 -1.47 -18.60
C ASN A 383 2.80 -1.84 -17.14
N ARG A 384 1.56 -2.26 -16.82
CA ARG A 384 1.20 -2.86 -15.53
C ARG A 384 1.95 -4.15 -15.24
N ASN A 385 2.00 -5.07 -16.20
CA ASN A 385 2.74 -6.32 -16.06
C ASN A 385 4.24 -6.07 -15.87
N LEU A 386 4.83 -5.12 -16.60
CA LEU A 386 6.22 -4.69 -16.41
C LEU A 386 6.49 -4.27 -14.97
N VAL A 387 5.63 -3.42 -14.39
CA VAL A 387 5.80 -2.96 -13.00
C VAL A 387 5.59 -4.10 -12.00
N ARG A 388 4.55 -4.92 -12.20
CA ARG A 388 4.30 -6.12 -11.38
C ARG A 388 5.53 -7.01 -11.32
N ASP A 389 6.01 -7.43 -12.47
CA ASP A 389 7.11 -8.40 -12.59
C ASP A 389 8.44 -7.79 -12.14
N PHE A 390 8.61 -6.47 -12.28
CA PHE A 390 9.74 -5.74 -11.70
C PHE A 390 9.81 -5.84 -10.18
N PHE A 391 8.69 -5.64 -9.46
CA PHE A 391 8.72 -5.75 -7.99
C PHE A 391 9.12 -7.16 -7.53
N HIS A 392 8.67 -8.19 -8.25
CA HIS A 392 9.12 -9.56 -8.02
C HIS A 392 10.64 -9.70 -8.22
N SER A 393 11.15 -9.26 -9.36
CA SER A 393 12.54 -9.45 -9.79
C SER A 393 13.54 -8.61 -8.98
N ALA A 394 13.12 -7.45 -8.47
CA ALA A 394 13.96 -6.52 -7.72
C ALA A 394 14.32 -7.06 -6.32
N ARG A 395 13.48 -7.91 -5.73
CA ARG A 395 13.63 -8.40 -4.35
C ARG A 395 14.97 -9.11 -4.10
N PRO A 396 15.39 -10.11 -4.90
CA PRO A 396 16.67 -10.81 -4.70
C PRO A 396 17.90 -9.92 -4.89
N VAL A 397 17.77 -8.78 -5.59
CA VAL A 397 18.88 -7.85 -5.86
C VAL A 397 18.80 -6.58 -5.01
N LEU A 398 17.94 -6.55 -3.99
CA LEU A 398 17.80 -5.46 -3.05
C LEU A 398 18.38 -5.85 -1.68
N THR A 399 19.16 -4.96 -1.09
CA THR A 399 19.74 -5.18 0.24
C THR A 399 18.66 -5.28 1.33
N PRO A 400 18.97 -5.85 2.51
CA PRO A 400 18.08 -5.88 3.67
C PRO A 400 17.36 -4.55 3.99
N MET A 401 18.07 -3.43 3.89
CA MET A 401 17.58 -2.08 4.16
C MET A 401 17.47 -1.23 2.89
N GLY A 402 17.39 -1.88 1.73
CA GLY A 402 17.35 -1.21 0.44
C GLY A 402 15.98 -0.62 0.13
N GLU A 403 15.97 0.34 -0.79
CA GLU A 403 14.79 1.08 -1.22
C GLU A 403 14.63 1.02 -2.74
N ILE A 404 13.40 0.83 -3.20
CA ILE A 404 13.02 0.99 -4.60
C ILE A 404 12.47 2.41 -4.78
N HIS A 405 13.00 3.15 -5.74
CA HIS A 405 12.57 4.49 -6.09
C HIS A 405 11.99 4.47 -7.50
N MET A 406 10.69 4.65 -7.63
CA MET A 406 10.00 4.65 -8.92
C MET A 406 9.38 6.02 -9.17
N ALA A 407 9.64 6.63 -10.33
CA ALA A 407 9.02 7.91 -10.70
C ALA A 407 7.92 7.70 -11.76
N LEU A 408 6.76 8.33 -11.57
CA LEU A 408 5.63 8.31 -12.51
C LEU A 408 4.92 9.67 -12.55
N LYS A 409 4.00 9.85 -13.50
CA LYS A 409 3.04 10.96 -13.47
C LYS A 409 1.81 10.59 -12.65
N ASP A 410 1.30 11.52 -11.87
CA ASP A 410 0.06 11.43 -11.09
C ASP A 410 -1.17 11.76 -11.95
N ARG A 411 -1.32 11.03 -13.05
CA ARG A 411 -2.47 11.10 -13.96
C ARG A 411 -2.49 9.92 -14.92
N PRO A 412 -3.64 9.65 -15.56
CA PRO A 412 -3.71 8.66 -16.62
C PRO A 412 -2.73 8.97 -17.78
N PRO A 413 -2.16 7.93 -18.42
CA PRO A 413 -2.39 6.50 -18.14
C PRO A 413 -1.56 5.95 -16.96
N TYR A 414 -0.59 6.70 -16.45
CA TYR A 414 0.39 6.24 -15.45
C TYR A 414 -0.25 5.96 -14.07
N SER A 415 -1.19 6.79 -13.63
CA SER A 415 -1.93 6.55 -12.37
C SER A 415 -2.70 5.24 -12.40
N ASN A 416 -3.15 4.79 -13.58
CA ASN A 416 -3.88 3.52 -13.76
C ASN A 416 -2.97 2.28 -13.71
N TRP A 417 -1.65 2.46 -13.52
CA TRP A 417 -0.72 1.35 -13.40
C TRP A 417 -0.68 0.75 -12.00
N ASN A 418 -1.30 1.41 -11.00
CA ASN A 418 -1.45 0.90 -9.64
C ASN A 418 -0.13 0.38 -9.03
N ILE A 419 0.97 1.12 -9.17
CA ILE A 419 2.30 0.61 -8.83
C ILE A 419 2.45 0.24 -7.36
N GLU A 420 1.71 0.90 -6.47
CA GLU A 420 1.72 0.60 -5.04
C GLU A 420 1.03 -0.71 -4.71
N GLU A 421 -0.02 -1.05 -5.46
CA GLU A 421 -0.73 -2.32 -5.35
C GLU A 421 0.20 -3.47 -5.71
N TYR A 422 0.91 -3.35 -6.83
CA TYR A 422 1.91 -4.33 -7.24
C TYR A 422 3.09 -4.42 -6.26
N ALA A 423 3.56 -3.29 -5.73
CA ALA A 423 4.55 -3.29 -4.66
C ALA A 423 4.05 -4.08 -3.45
N ARG A 424 2.81 -3.86 -3.01
CA ARG A 424 2.18 -4.55 -1.87
C ARG A 424 2.03 -6.05 -2.13
N HIS A 425 1.62 -6.47 -3.33
CA HIS A 425 1.51 -7.89 -3.73
C HIS A 425 2.87 -8.61 -3.67
N HIS A 426 3.95 -7.90 -3.96
CA HIS A 426 5.32 -8.41 -3.81
C HIS A 426 5.95 -8.09 -2.46
N HIS A 427 5.13 -7.73 -1.47
CA HIS A 427 5.50 -7.51 -0.08
C HIS A 427 6.49 -6.37 0.14
N TYR A 428 6.31 -5.29 -0.60
CA TYR A 428 6.89 -4.00 -0.27
C TYR A 428 5.87 -3.12 0.47
N LEU A 429 6.38 -2.16 1.24
CA LEU A 429 5.64 -1.10 1.89
C LEU A 429 6.01 0.21 1.20
N LEU A 430 5.02 1.07 0.99
CA LEU A 430 5.28 2.45 0.59
C LEU A 430 5.84 3.22 1.78
N LYS A 431 7.09 3.68 1.66
CA LYS A 431 7.79 4.50 2.66
C LYS A 431 7.46 5.97 2.49
N ALA A 432 7.42 6.48 1.25
CA ALA A 432 7.17 7.89 0.97
C ALA A 432 6.68 8.13 -0.46
N ARG A 433 5.90 9.20 -0.65
CA ARG A 433 5.67 9.86 -1.94
C ARG A 433 6.35 11.22 -1.89
N GLN A 434 7.13 11.54 -2.92
CA GLN A 434 7.88 12.78 -3.00
C GLN A 434 7.68 13.39 -4.38
N LYS A 435 7.64 14.72 -4.49
CA LYS A 435 7.65 15.36 -5.82
C LYS A 435 8.94 14.97 -6.55
N PHE A 436 8.82 14.46 -7.77
CA PHE A 436 9.95 14.27 -8.67
C PHE A 436 10.11 15.54 -9.49
N ASP A 437 11.12 16.35 -9.14
CA ASP A 437 11.46 17.53 -9.93
C ASP A 437 12.65 17.22 -10.85
N PRO A 438 12.46 17.15 -12.18
CA PRO A 438 13.54 16.96 -13.15
C PRO A 438 14.64 18.01 -13.05
N GLN A 439 14.31 19.24 -12.62
CA GLN A 439 15.27 20.34 -12.51
C GLN A 439 16.33 20.10 -11.42
N HIS A 440 16.08 19.17 -10.51
CA HIS A 440 17.09 18.74 -9.54
C HIS A 440 18.20 17.88 -10.15
N TYR A 441 18.03 17.38 -11.39
CA TYR A 441 18.97 16.49 -12.06
C TYR A 441 19.58 17.20 -13.29
N PRO A 442 20.81 17.76 -13.18
CA PRO A 442 21.42 18.53 -14.25
C PRO A 442 21.52 17.75 -15.55
N GLY A 443 20.90 18.26 -16.61
CA GLY A 443 20.94 17.65 -17.95
C GLY A 443 20.01 16.44 -18.14
N TYR A 444 19.24 16.04 -17.13
CA TYR A 444 18.23 14.98 -17.27
C TYR A 444 17.14 15.39 -18.26
N ARG A 445 16.77 14.47 -19.16
CA ARG A 445 15.70 14.66 -20.13
C ARG A 445 14.76 13.46 -20.09
N HIS A 446 13.50 13.70 -19.76
CA HIS A 446 12.49 12.66 -19.89
C HIS A 446 12.28 12.30 -21.37
N ARG A 447 12.25 11.00 -21.67
CA ARG A 447 11.94 10.47 -23.00
C ARG A 447 10.54 9.90 -22.99
N THR A 448 9.66 10.52 -23.77
CA THR A 448 8.29 10.07 -23.97
C THR A 448 8.22 9.01 -25.07
N THR A 449 7.38 8.00 -24.86
CA THR A 449 7.00 7.02 -25.89
C THR A 449 5.75 7.46 -26.65
N ASP A 450 5.16 8.61 -26.28
CA ASP A 450 4.03 9.22 -26.98
C ASP A 450 4.56 10.26 -27.98
N PRO A 451 4.43 10.01 -29.30
CA PRO A 451 4.90 10.93 -30.33
C PRO A 451 4.10 12.24 -30.39
N LEU A 452 2.91 12.30 -29.76
CA LEU A 452 2.04 13.48 -29.73
C LEU A 452 2.24 14.35 -28.48
N ALA A 453 3.05 13.89 -27.52
CA ALA A 453 3.29 14.61 -26.28
C ALA A 453 4.06 15.92 -26.55
N LYS A 454 3.33 17.05 -26.48
CA LYS A 454 3.91 18.39 -26.73
C LYS A 454 4.78 18.88 -25.58
N ASN A 455 4.42 18.58 -24.32
CA ASN A 455 5.10 19.06 -23.12
C ASN A 455 5.23 17.97 -22.06
N PHE A 456 6.34 17.97 -21.31
CA PHE A 456 6.54 17.12 -20.16
C PHE A 456 6.08 17.83 -18.87
N GLU A 457 4.94 17.39 -18.34
CA GLU A 457 4.26 17.92 -17.15
C GLU A 457 5.01 17.56 -15.85
N THR A 458 6.07 18.31 -15.56
CA THR A 458 6.96 18.08 -14.41
C THR A 458 6.25 18.17 -13.06
N GLU A 459 5.22 19.00 -12.97
CA GLU A 459 4.40 19.24 -11.78
C GLU A 459 3.60 18.02 -11.35
N LEU A 460 3.32 17.11 -12.29
CA LEU A 460 2.60 15.86 -12.03
C LEU A 460 3.53 14.71 -11.70
N CYS A 461 4.86 14.91 -11.73
CA CYS A 461 5.80 13.83 -11.50
C CYS A 461 5.95 13.53 -10.00
N ILE A 462 5.64 12.30 -9.60
CA ILE A 462 5.79 11.77 -8.24
C ILE A 462 6.83 10.66 -8.25
N LYS A 463 7.69 10.66 -7.24
CA LYS A 463 8.59 9.57 -6.87
C LYS A 463 8.00 8.81 -5.68
N TYR A 464 7.85 7.51 -5.85
CA TYR A 464 7.41 6.57 -4.85
C TYR A 464 8.64 5.83 -4.32
N VAL A 465 8.75 5.75 -2.99
CA VAL A 465 9.84 5.06 -2.30
C VAL A 465 9.25 3.84 -1.61
N PHE A 466 9.73 2.64 -1.95
CA PHE A 466 9.26 1.38 -1.40
C PHE A 466 10.38 0.66 -0.65
N ILE A 467 10.02 -0.03 0.43
CA ILE A 467 10.93 -0.88 1.22
C ILE A 467 10.32 -2.27 1.39
N VAL A 468 11.13 -3.31 1.55
CA VAL A 468 10.60 -4.67 1.77
C VAL A 468 9.88 -4.74 3.12
N ASN A 469 8.70 -5.35 3.16
CA ASN A 469 8.00 -5.68 4.38
C ASN A 469 8.73 -6.82 5.11
N ARG A 470 9.59 -6.46 6.07
CA ARG A 470 10.39 -7.42 6.83
C ARG A 470 9.59 -8.26 7.84
N GLN A 471 8.34 -7.90 8.15
CA GLN A 471 7.46 -8.77 8.93
C GLN A 471 7.06 -10.01 8.12
N LYS A 472 6.84 -9.85 6.81
CA LYS A 472 6.50 -10.97 5.90
C LYS A 472 7.73 -11.63 5.28
N PHE A 473 8.82 -10.89 5.14
CA PHE A 473 10.11 -11.35 4.59
C PHE A 473 11.25 -11.03 5.56
N PRO A 474 11.31 -11.75 6.70
CA PRO A 474 12.40 -11.57 7.65
C PRO A 474 13.73 -11.87 6.96
N THR A 475 14.74 -11.04 7.24
CA THR A 475 16.11 -11.35 6.85
C THR A 475 16.53 -12.60 7.59
N LYS A 476 17.00 -13.64 6.89
CA LYS A 476 17.65 -14.78 7.54
C LYS A 476 18.77 -14.22 8.40
N THR A 477 18.63 -14.31 9.72
CA THR A 477 19.72 -14.03 10.64
C THR A 477 20.79 -15.07 10.39
N VAL A 478 21.98 -14.64 10.00
CA VAL A 478 23.16 -15.49 10.17
C VAL A 478 23.27 -15.72 11.68
N PRO A 479 23.35 -16.96 12.18
CA PRO A 479 23.51 -17.20 13.61
C PRO A 479 24.78 -16.49 14.08
N THR A 480 24.64 -15.43 14.86
CA THR A 480 25.76 -14.86 15.60
C THR A 480 26.11 -15.90 16.66
N ALA A 481 27.23 -16.60 16.48
CA ALA A 481 27.79 -17.44 17.52
C ALA A 481 27.92 -16.61 18.81
N PRO A 482 27.54 -17.15 19.98
CA PRO A 482 27.69 -16.43 21.24
C PRO A 482 29.18 -16.12 21.45
N PRO A 483 29.52 -14.93 22.02
CA PRO A 483 30.90 -14.63 22.36
C PRO A 483 31.36 -15.66 23.39
N SER A 484 32.35 -16.47 23.02
CA SER A 484 32.99 -17.43 23.91
C SER A 484 33.59 -16.70 25.11
N ALA A 485 33.00 -16.92 26.28
CA ALA A 485 33.51 -16.47 27.56
C ALA A 485 34.72 -17.31 27.96
N ILE A 486 35.91 -17.04 27.43
CA ILE A 486 37.18 -17.47 28.02
C ILE A 486 38.24 -16.38 27.77
N TYR A 487 38.32 -15.41 28.69
CA TYR A 487 39.54 -14.65 28.96
C TYR A 487 39.48 -14.16 30.41
N ALA A 488 39.75 -15.08 31.33
CA ALA A 488 40.26 -14.78 32.66
C ALA A 488 40.63 -16.10 33.34
N LYS A 489 41.90 -16.51 33.18
CA LYS A 489 42.79 -16.90 34.28
C LYS A 489 43.99 -17.69 33.74
N ASN A 490 45.14 -17.35 34.32
CA ASN A 490 46.41 -18.09 34.38
C ASN A 490 47.43 -17.79 33.28
N LEU A 491 48.07 -16.63 33.42
CA LEU A 491 49.52 -16.54 33.33
C LEU A 491 50.08 -16.96 34.70
N ILE A 492 51.01 -17.92 34.71
CA ILE A 492 52.16 -18.12 35.62
C ILE A 492 52.61 -19.60 35.52
N THR A 493 53.81 -19.77 34.94
CA THR A 493 54.92 -20.74 35.24
C THR A 493 54.59 -22.23 35.32
N GLU A 494 55.41 -23.21 34.92
CA GLU A 494 56.77 -23.34 34.38
C GLU A 494 56.95 -24.85 34.07
N SER A 495 58.04 -25.18 33.36
CA SER A 495 58.78 -26.47 33.33
C SER A 495 58.20 -27.69 32.58
N GLU A 496 58.75 -27.88 31.37
CA GLU A 496 59.62 -28.98 30.88
C GLU A 496 59.41 -30.47 31.24
N SER A 497 59.85 -31.29 30.26
CA SER A 497 60.15 -32.74 30.23
C SER A 497 58.98 -33.67 29.84
N ASP A 498 59.12 -34.72 29.02
CA ASP A 498 60.13 -35.12 28.03
C ASP A 498 59.56 -36.32 27.23
N LEU A 499 60.08 -36.51 26.01
CA LEU A 499 60.38 -37.79 25.32
C LEU A 499 59.30 -38.77 24.77
N SER A 500 59.53 -39.05 23.46
CA SER A 500 59.48 -40.35 22.72
C SER A 500 58.13 -40.90 22.21
N LEU A 501 58.01 -41.71 21.15
CA LEU A 501 58.59 -41.81 19.79
C LEU A 501 57.80 -42.94 19.08
N SER A 502 57.02 -42.61 18.03
CA SER A 502 56.67 -43.49 16.86
C SER A 502 55.86 -44.80 17.07
N PRO A 503 55.42 -45.51 16.00
CA PRO A 503 54.54 -45.05 14.93
C PRO A 503 53.42 -46.07 14.56
N GLY A 504 52.44 -45.61 13.77
CA GLY A 504 51.72 -46.46 12.81
C GLY A 504 50.24 -46.71 13.09
N ALA A 505 49.39 -46.10 12.27
CA ALA A 505 48.39 -46.82 11.46
C ALA A 505 47.61 -45.83 10.59
N SER A 506 47.91 -45.90 9.30
CA SER A 506 47.04 -45.64 8.15
C SER A 506 45.55 -45.45 8.44
N THR A 507 44.99 -44.33 7.98
CA THR A 507 43.82 -44.35 7.08
C THR A 507 43.67 -43.02 6.35
N THR A 508 43.82 -43.11 5.03
CA THR A 508 43.54 -42.09 4.03
C THR A 508 42.04 -41.83 3.91
N HIS A 509 41.61 -40.57 3.90
CA HIS A 509 40.42 -40.18 3.15
C HIS A 509 40.64 -38.88 2.39
N THR A 510 40.93 -39.08 1.10
CA THR A 510 40.92 -38.10 0.04
C THR A 510 39.48 -37.74 -0.33
N LEU A 511 39.35 -36.51 -0.78
CA LEU A 511 38.21 -35.74 -1.25
C LEU A 511 37.50 -36.28 -2.52
N VAL A 512 36.17 -36.01 -2.56
CA VAL A 512 35.19 -35.87 -3.69
C VAL A 512 35.00 -37.06 -4.66
N PRO A 513 33.95 -37.10 -5.51
CA PRO A 513 32.67 -36.36 -5.56
C PRO A 513 31.45 -37.29 -5.75
N LEU A 514 30.22 -36.76 -5.84
CA LEU A 514 29.30 -37.12 -6.93
C LEU A 514 28.02 -36.28 -6.93
N TRP A 515 27.79 -35.70 -8.11
CA TRP A 515 26.58 -35.03 -8.55
C TRP A 515 25.72 -36.00 -9.39
N LYS A 516 24.44 -35.62 -9.53
CA LYS A 516 23.44 -35.99 -10.56
C LYS A 516 22.46 -37.14 -10.19
N PRO A 517 21.42 -37.38 -11.00
CA PRO A 517 20.11 -36.71 -10.93
C PRO A 517 18.96 -37.74 -10.90
N TRP A 518 17.70 -37.33 -10.76
CA TRP A 518 16.57 -38.23 -11.01
C TRP A 518 15.69 -37.72 -12.16
N HIS A 519 15.38 -38.67 -13.05
CA HIS A 519 14.91 -38.55 -14.42
C HIS A 519 13.38 -38.49 -14.54
N ARG A 520 12.92 -37.91 -15.67
CA ARG A 520 11.62 -38.16 -16.31
C ARG A 520 11.61 -39.51 -17.03
N SER A 521 10.44 -40.17 -17.05
CA SER A 521 9.80 -40.90 -18.16
C SER A 521 8.69 -41.81 -17.59
N LEU A 522 7.59 -42.23 -18.22
CA LEU A 522 6.88 -42.06 -19.49
C LEU A 522 5.62 -42.97 -19.34
N PHE A 523 4.49 -42.66 -20.00
CA PHE A 523 3.64 -43.71 -20.59
C PHE A 523 3.02 -43.17 -21.89
N GLN A 524 3.22 -43.93 -22.96
CA GLN A 524 2.80 -43.72 -24.34
C GLN A 524 1.48 -44.46 -24.66
N ILE A 525 0.65 -43.80 -25.48
CA ILE A 525 0.04 -44.20 -26.77
C ILE A 525 -0.68 -45.57 -26.93
N SER A 526 -1.93 -45.49 -27.42
CA SER A 526 -2.52 -46.27 -28.54
C SER A 526 -3.88 -45.61 -28.86
N THR A 527 -4.40 -45.39 -30.06
CA THR A 527 -4.05 -45.64 -31.48
C THR A 527 -4.91 -44.68 -32.29
#